data_AF-A0A7Y0SI11-F1
#
_entry.id   AF-A0A7Y0SI11-F1
#
_cell.length_a   1.000
_cell.length_b   1.000
_cell.length_c   1.000
_cell.angle_alpha   90.00
_cell.angle_beta   90.00
_cell.angle_gamma   90.00
#
_symmetry.space_group_name_H-M   'P 1'
#
loop_
_entity.id
_entity.type
_entity.pdbx_description
1 polymer ?
#
loop_
_entity_poly.entity_id
_entity_poly.type
_entity_poly.pdbx_seq_one_letter_code
_entity_poly.pdbx_strand_id
1 'polypeptide(L)'
;LAQAEIKLLHAQVNPHFLFNALNTISAITRRDPDKARELIQNLSHFFRSNLKQNINTVTLKEELAHVNSYLSIEKARFTDRLEVEIDIQPELLDIKLPSFTLQPLVENAIKHGISNMLEGGKVHIYSEAHPQGHLITVEDNAGSFEPPKENHSGLGLEIVD
;
A
#
# COMPACT_ATOMS: atom_id res chain seq x y z
N LEU A 1 13.50 -27.13 0.66
CA LEU A 1 13.12 -26.29 1.81
C LEU A 1 13.70 -24.87 1.69
N ALA A 2 15.03 -24.69 1.71
CA ALA A 2 15.66 -23.37 1.65
C ALA A 2 15.20 -22.49 0.47
N GLN A 3 14.95 -23.07 -0.71
CA GLN A 3 14.47 -22.33 -1.88
C GLN A 3 12.97 -21.96 -1.79
N ALA A 4 12.19 -22.70 -1.00
CA ALA A 4 10.79 -22.38 -0.71
C ALA A 4 10.68 -21.33 0.40
N GLU A 5 11.56 -21.37 1.41
CA GLU A 5 11.70 -20.33 2.43
C GLU A 5 12.22 -19.02 1.83
N ILE A 6 13.19 -19.09 0.92
CA ILE A 6 13.62 -17.93 0.11
C ILE A 6 12.45 -17.44 -0.74
N LYS A 7 11.66 -18.30 -1.38
CA LYS A 7 10.45 -17.86 -2.11
C LYS A 7 9.40 -17.21 -1.21
N LEU A 8 9.23 -17.70 0.03
CA LEU A 8 8.34 -17.08 1.02
C LEU A 8 8.85 -15.71 1.47
N LEU A 9 10.17 -15.57 1.72
CA LEU A 9 10.82 -14.29 1.99
C LEU A 9 10.76 -13.34 0.77
N HIS A 10 10.87 -13.86 -0.45
CA HIS A 10 10.68 -13.10 -1.69
C HIS A 10 9.20 -12.72 -1.92
N ALA A 11 8.25 -13.50 -1.44
CA ALA A 11 6.84 -13.13 -1.45
C ALA A 11 6.54 -12.00 -0.43
N GLN A 12 7.31 -11.95 0.67
CA GLN A 12 7.19 -10.94 1.72
C GLN A 12 7.86 -9.59 1.36
N VAL A 13 8.64 -9.54 0.29
CA VAL A 13 9.36 -8.34 -0.17
C VAL A 13 9.17 -8.19 -1.67
N ASN A 14 8.37 -7.22 -2.10
CA ASN A 14 8.27 -6.85 -3.52
C ASN A 14 9.64 -6.27 -3.98
N PRO A 15 10.48 -7.01 -4.73
CA PRO A 15 11.85 -6.58 -4.99
C PRO A 15 11.89 -5.35 -5.88
N HIS A 16 10.92 -5.24 -6.80
CA HIS A 16 10.77 -4.08 -7.67
C HIS A 16 10.47 -2.81 -6.87
N PHE A 17 9.58 -2.89 -5.88
CA PHE A 17 9.31 -1.77 -4.98
C PHE A 17 10.58 -1.35 -4.22
N LEU A 18 11.34 -2.31 -3.67
CA LEU A 18 12.58 -2.01 -2.95
C LEU A 18 13.59 -1.26 -3.84
N PHE A 19 13.83 -1.73 -5.07
CA PHE A 19 14.74 -1.04 -6.00
C PHE A 19 14.27 0.37 -6.32
N ASN A 20 12.98 0.56 -6.58
CA ASN A 20 12.42 1.87 -6.88
C ASN A 20 12.50 2.83 -5.70
N ALA A 21 12.25 2.35 -4.49
CA ALA A 21 12.38 3.12 -3.27
C ALA A 21 13.83 3.60 -3.08
N LEU A 22 14.81 2.70 -3.22
CA LEU A 22 16.23 3.04 -3.07
C LEU A 22 16.70 4.03 -4.15
N ASN A 23 16.27 3.87 -5.40
CA ASN A 23 16.59 4.81 -6.47
C ASN A 23 16.01 6.20 -6.20
N THR A 24 14.76 6.26 -5.73
CA THR A 24 14.09 7.51 -5.35
C THR A 24 14.82 8.21 -4.21
N ILE A 25 15.16 7.47 -3.15
CA ILE A 25 15.93 7.99 -2.01
C ILE A 25 17.29 8.50 -2.47
N SER A 26 18.01 7.74 -3.30
CA SER A 26 19.32 8.11 -3.83
C SER A 26 19.29 9.41 -4.63
N ALA A 27 18.26 9.59 -5.47
CA ALA A 27 18.06 10.80 -6.25
C ALA A 27 17.78 12.04 -5.37
N ILE A 28 17.05 11.86 -4.27
CA ILE A 28 16.65 12.97 -3.36
C ILE A 28 17.76 13.31 -2.36
N THR A 29 18.60 12.35 -1.97
CA THR A 29 19.59 12.48 -0.87
C THR A 29 20.46 13.73 -0.96
N ARG A 30 20.90 14.13 -2.16
CA ARG A 30 21.74 15.33 -2.34
C ARG A 30 20.95 16.65 -2.26
N ARG A 31 19.69 16.63 -2.71
CA ARG A 31 18.84 17.82 -2.80
C ARG A 31 18.13 18.10 -1.47
N ASP A 32 17.67 17.04 -0.81
CA ASP A 32 16.91 17.12 0.44
C ASP A 32 17.28 15.92 1.35
N PRO A 33 18.36 16.05 2.14
CA PRO A 33 18.83 14.98 3.03
C PRO A 33 17.82 14.61 4.12
N ASP A 34 17.02 15.56 4.59
CA ASP A 34 16.03 15.34 5.64
C ASP A 34 14.85 14.54 5.09
N LYS A 35 14.36 14.87 3.89
CA LYS A 35 13.35 14.05 3.22
C LYS A 35 13.87 12.65 2.90
N ALA A 36 15.12 12.52 2.46
CA ALA A 36 15.71 11.19 2.25
C ALA A 36 15.76 10.36 3.53
N ARG A 37 16.09 10.98 4.68
CA ARG A 37 16.06 10.31 5.99
C ARG A 37 14.66 9.86 6.37
N GLU A 38 13.64 10.70 6.17
CA GLU A 38 12.23 10.36 6.38
C GLU A 38 11.83 9.15 5.52
N LEU A 39 12.18 9.15 4.23
CA LEU A 39 11.88 8.04 3.32
C LEU A 39 12.57 6.73 3.73
N ILE A 40 13.80 6.78 4.25
CA ILE A 40 14.49 5.60 4.81
C ILE A 40 13.74 5.05 6.02
N GLN A 41 13.22 5.92 6.89
CA GLN A 41 12.43 5.52 8.06
C GLN A 41 11.09 4.90 7.63
N ASN A 42 10.40 5.50 6.67
CA ASN A 42 9.16 4.95 6.10
C ASN A 42 9.41 3.59 5.44
N LEU A 43 10.49 3.44 4.67
CA LEU A 43 10.88 2.16 4.07
C LEU A 43 11.16 1.09 5.13
N SER A 44 11.84 1.47 6.21
CA SER A 44 12.12 0.58 7.33
C SER A 44 10.85 0.18 8.08
N HIS A 45 9.90 1.11 8.27
CA HIS A 45 8.61 0.83 8.89
C HIS A 45 7.79 -0.12 8.03
N PHE A 46 7.68 0.16 6.73
CA PHE A 46 7.00 -0.68 5.75
C PHE A 46 7.48 -2.13 5.80
N PHE A 47 8.80 -2.35 5.66
CA PHE A 47 9.33 -3.72 5.71
C PHE A 47 9.18 -4.39 7.07
N ARG A 48 9.30 -3.63 8.17
CA ARG A 48 9.08 -4.18 9.52
C ARG A 48 7.65 -4.68 9.68
N SER A 49 6.67 -3.97 9.15
CA SER A 49 5.26 -4.39 9.17
C SER A 49 5.04 -5.62 8.30
N ASN A 50 5.62 -5.69 7.10
CA ASN A 50 5.59 -6.89 6.24
C ASN A 50 6.21 -8.12 6.91
N LEU A 51 7.27 -7.97 7.71
CA LEU A 51 7.89 -9.10 8.41
C LEU A 51 7.10 -9.54 9.65
N LYS A 52 6.18 -8.71 10.15
CA LYS A 52 5.33 -8.98 11.32
C LYS A 52 3.97 -9.60 10.99
N GLN A 53 3.75 -10.02 9.74
CA GLN A 53 2.50 -10.61 9.21
C GLN A 53 1.88 -11.78 10.02
N ASN A 54 2.57 -12.34 11.01
CA ASN A 54 2.01 -13.36 11.90
C ASN A 54 1.00 -12.81 12.94
N ILE A 55 0.54 -11.57 12.82
CA ILE A 55 -0.47 -10.96 13.68
C ILE A 55 -1.81 -11.00 12.95
N ASN A 56 -2.70 -11.91 13.34
CA ASN A 56 -3.99 -12.12 12.66
C ASN A 56 -4.91 -10.88 12.62
N THR A 57 -4.67 -9.86 13.45
CA THR A 57 -5.57 -8.70 13.57
C THR A 57 -4.81 -7.46 14.07
N VAL A 58 -5.00 -6.33 13.38
CA VAL A 58 -4.42 -5.01 13.73
C VAL A 58 -5.54 -3.98 13.85
N THR A 59 -5.24 -2.82 14.41
CA THR A 59 -6.15 -1.66 14.36
C THR A 59 -6.12 -1.00 12.99
N LEU A 60 -7.21 -0.33 12.58
CA LEU A 60 -7.25 0.45 11.35
C LEU A 60 -6.16 1.53 11.34
N LYS A 61 -5.85 2.11 12.49
CA LYS A 61 -4.74 3.04 12.67
C LYS A 61 -3.39 2.43 12.29
N GLU A 62 -3.11 1.20 12.75
CA GLU A 62 -1.87 0.49 12.42
C GLU A 62 -1.82 0.13 10.92
N GLU A 63 -2.94 -0.32 10.35
CA GLU A 63 -3.06 -0.60 8.92
C GLU A 63 -2.82 0.67 8.07
N LEU A 64 -3.42 1.80 8.45
CA LEU A 64 -3.22 3.10 7.79
C LEU A 64 -1.80 3.62 7.97
N ALA A 65 -1.15 3.39 9.11
CA ALA A 65 0.25 3.77 9.31
C ALA A 65 1.18 2.99 8.36
N HIS A 66 0.86 1.71 8.13
CA HIS A 66 1.56 0.87 7.19
C HIS A 66 1.35 1.35 5.74
N VAL A 67 0.10 1.58 5.33
CA VAL A 67 -0.28 2.15 4.03
C VAL A 67 0.39 3.51 3.79
N ASN A 68 0.42 4.39 4.79
CA ASN A 68 1.05 5.70 4.67
C ASN A 68 2.56 5.62 4.46
N SER A 69 3.23 4.63 5.06
CA SER A 69 4.67 4.41 4.84
C SER A 69 4.94 4.01 3.39
N TYR A 70 4.11 3.13 2.82
CA TYR A 70 4.16 2.77 1.41
C TYR A 70 3.90 3.98 0.49
N LEU A 71 2.80 4.70 0.72
CA LEU A 71 2.38 5.84 -0.09
C LEU A 71 3.39 6.99 -0.04
N SER A 72 4.07 7.21 1.08
CA SER A 72 5.10 8.24 1.19
C SER A 72 6.27 8.00 0.24
N ILE A 73 6.62 6.73 0.01
CA ILE A 73 7.68 6.32 -0.91
C ILE A 73 7.22 6.47 -2.36
N GLU A 74 6.00 6.01 -2.68
CA GLU A 74 5.44 6.16 -4.04
C GLU A 74 5.20 7.64 -4.40
N LYS A 75 4.75 8.47 -3.45
CA LYS A 75 4.63 9.93 -3.65
C LYS A 75 5.97 10.56 -3.99
N ALA A 76 7.05 10.18 -3.30
CA ALA A 76 8.38 10.69 -3.62
C ALA A 76 8.85 10.23 -5.02
N ARG A 77 8.49 9.01 -5.43
CA ARG A 77 8.84 8.44 -6.73
C ARG A 77 8.08 9.11 -7.87
N PHE A 78 6.77 9.32 -7.70
CA PHE A 78 5.89 9.90 -8.71
C PHE A 78 5.82 11.43 -8.65
N THR A 79 6.36 12.04 -7.59
CA THR A 79 6.41 13.50 -7.39
C THR A 79 5.00 14.09 -7.56
N ASP A 80 4.81 15.05 -8.47
CA ASP A 80 3.54 15.75 -8.67
C ASP A 80 2.49 14.92 -9.42
N ARG A 81 2.84 13.69 -9.84
CA ARG A 81 1.94 12.80 -10.61
C ARG A 81 1.04 11.94 -9.74
N LEU A 82 1.27 11.91 -8.42
CA LEU A 82 0.47 11.12 -7.48
C LEU A 82 -0.06 12.02 -6.36
N GLU A 83 -1.37 12.20 -6.37
CA GLU A 83 -2.12 12.78 -5.27
C GLU A 83 -2.74 11.65 -4.43
N VAL A 84 -2.67 11.77 -3.11
CA VAL A 84 -3.35 10.81 -2.22
C VAL A 84 -4.02 11.54 -1.10
N GLU A 85 -5.31 11.25 -0.94
CA GLU A 85 -6.21 11.77 0.08
C GLU A 85 -6.72 10.61 0.93
N ILE A 86 -6.77 10.82 2.25
CA ILE A 86 -7.21 9.81 3.21
C ILE A 86 -8.21 10.46 4.17
N ASP A 87 -9.49 10.10 4.01
CA ASP A 87 -10.63 10.63 4.76
C ASP A 87 -11.32 9.52 5.54
N ILE A 88 -10.70 9.12 6.65
CA ILE A 88 -11.24 8.10 7.55
C ILE A 88 -11.80 8.76 8.80
N GLN A 89 -13.03 8.39 9.20
CA GLN A 89 -13.61 8.91 10.43
C GLN A 89 -12.75 8.52 11.65
N PRO A 90 -12.42 9.47 12.56
CA PRO A 90 -11.55 9.19 13.70
C PRO A 90 -12.04 8.07 14.61
N GLU A 91 -13.36 7.90 14.74
CA GLU A 91 -13.95 6.84 15.58
C GLU A 91 -13.62 5.42 15.06
N LEU A 92 -13.24 5.30 13.78
CA LEU A 92 -12.89 4.03 13.16
C LEU A 92 -11.43 3.62 13.40
N LEU A 93 -10.56 4.52 13.88
CA LEU A 93 -9.13 4.25 13.94
C LEU A 93 -8.76 3.07 14.84
N ASP A 94 -9.53 2.83 15.90
CA ASP A 94 -9.27 1.75 16.87
C ASP A 94 -10.03 0.45 16.54
N ILE A 95 -10.81 0.40 15.44
CA ILE A 95 -11.46 -0.85 15.02
C ILE A 95 -10.41 -1.86 14.61
N LYS A 96 -10.70 -3.13 14.91
CA LYS A 96 -9.82 -4.25 14.58
C LYS A 96 -10.24 -4.90 13.28
N LEU A 97 -9.27 -5.20 12.43
CA LEU A 97 -9.45 -5.87 11.15
C LEU A 97 -8.26 -6.82 10.88
N PRO A 98 -8.41 -7.80 9.98
CA PRO A 98 -7.28 -8.60 9.53
C PRO A 98 -6.15 -7.69 9.03
N SER A 99 -4.92 -8.01 9.42
CA SER A 99 -3.75 -7.29 8.91
C SER A 99 -3.69 -7.40 7.39
N PHE A 100 -3.20 -6.37 6.71
CA PHE A 100 -3.05 -6.37 5.25
C PHE A 100 -4.37 -6.44 4.49
N THR A 101 -5.43 -5.85 5.05
CA THR A 101 -6.71 -5.68 4.34
C THR A 101 -6.63 -4.52 3.34
N LEU A 102 -6.06 -3.37 3.73
CA LEU A 102 -6.00 -2.18 2.86
C LEU A 102 -4.77 -2.18 1.97
N GLN A 103 -3.64 -2.69 2.48
CA GLN A 103 -2.36 -2.66 1.77
C GLN A 103 -2.47 -3.22 0.33
N PRO A 104 -3.06 -4.41 0.08
CA PRO A 104 -3.14 -4.96 -1.27
C PRO A 104 -3.98 -4.11 -2.23
N LEU A 105 -5.05 -3.48 -1.73
CA LEU A 105 -5.91 -2.60 -2.52
C LEU A 105 -5.15 -1.34 -2.95
N VAL A 106 -4.41 -0.75 -2.01
CA VAL A 106 -3.58 0.44 -2.29
C VAL A 106 -2.43 0.10 -3.24
N GLU A 107 -1.76 -1.04 -3.07
CA GLU A 107 -0.73 -1.49 -4.01
C GLU A 107 -1.30 -1.68 -5.41
N ASN A 108 -2.50 -2.24 -5.52
CA ASN A 108 -3.17 -2.42 -6.81
C ASN A 108 -3.48 -1.08 -7.47
N ALA A 109 -4.08 -0.14 -6.74
CA ALA A 109 -4.38 1.21 -7.24
C ALA A 109 -3.12 1.89 -7.81
N ILE A 110 -1.98 1.83 -7.09
CA ILE A 110 -0.74 2.48 -7.53
C ILE A 110 -0.08 1.72 -8.69
N LYS A 111 0.10 0.40 -8.55
CA LYS A 111 0.88 -0.40 -9.49
C LYS A 111 0.15 -0.63 -10.81
N HIS A 112 -1.14 -0.93 -10.74
CA HIS A 112 -1.94 -1.30 -11.90
C HIS A 112 -2.74 -0.12 -12.46
N GLY A 113 -3.14 0.83 -11.60
CA GLY A 113 -3.76 2.08 -12.02
C GLY A 113 -2.73 3.16 -12.34
N ILE A 114 -2.24 3.84 -11.31
CA ILE A 114 -1.48 5.10 -11.45
C ILE A 114 -0.19 4.95 -12.27
N SER A 115 0.52 3.82 -12.16
CA SER A 115 1.79 3.60 -12.86
C SER A 115 1.66 3.67 -14.39
N ASN A 116 0.47 3.47 -14.94
CA ASN A 116 0.19 3.53 -16.38
C ASN A 116 -0.28 4.92 -16.85
N MET A 117 -0.60 5.83 -15.93
CA MET A 117 -1.07 7.17 -16.25
C MET A 117 0.11 8.11 -16.55
N LEU A 118 0.00 8.93 -17.58
CA LEU A 118 1.03 9.92 -17.92
C LEU A 118 1.11 11.05 -16.88
N GLU A 119 -0.02 11.57 -16.41
CA GLU A 119 -0.11 12.63 -15.38
C GLU A 119 -1.43 12.52 -14.59
N GLY A 120 -1.49 13.15 -13.42
CA GLY A 120 -2.74 13.36 -12.68
C GLY A 120 -3.32 12.12 -11.98
N GLY A 121 -2.48 11.19 -11.52
CA GLY A 121 -2.93 10.03 -10.77
C GLY A 121 -3.42 10.40 -9.37
N LYS A 122 -4.59 9.90 -8.99
CA LYS A 122 -5.22 10.17 -7.69
C LYS A 122 -5.63 8.86 -7.04
N VAL A 123 -5.32 8.72 -5.75
CA VAL A 123 -5.86 7.67 -4.90
C VAL A 123 -6.62 8.29 -3.74
N HIS A 124 -7.84 7.86 -3.52
CA HIS A 124 -8.67 8.32 -2.41
C HIS A 124 -9.02 7.14 -1.51
N ILE A 125 -8.67 7.24 -0.23
CA ILE A 125 -9.02 6.24 0.78
C ILE A 125 -10.01 6.88 1.73
N TYR A 126 -11.25 6.42 1.74
CA TYR A 126 -12.30 7.05 2.54
C TYR A 126 -13.24 6.05 3.16
N SER A 127 -13.97 6.47 4.19
CA SER A 127 -14.95 5.63 4.86
C SER A 127 -16.34 6.25 4.85
N GLU A 128 -17.36 5.38 4.78
CA GLU A 128 -18.77 5.77 4.76
C GLU A 128 -19.58 4.88 5.72
N ALA A 129 -20.66 5.44 6.26
CA ALA A 129 -21.63 4.65 7.01
C ALA A 129 -22.37 3.70 6.07
N HIS A 130 -22.49 2.44 6.46
CA HIS A 130 -23.19 1.40 5.70
C HIS A 130 -24.21 0.69 6.61
N PRO A 131 -25.34 0.18 6.11
CA PRO A 131 -26.35 -0.47 6.96
C PRO A 131 -25.85 -1.64 7.84
N GLN A 132 -24.71 -2.25 7.46
CA GLN A 132 -24.10 -3.38 8.17
C GLN A 132 -22.78 -3.01 8.88
N GLY A 133 -22.45 -1.72 9.00
CA GLY A 133 -21.22 -1.25 9.65
C GLY A 133 -20.62 -0.05 8.94
N HIS A 134 -19.35 -0.13 8.59
CA HIS A 134 -18.64 0.91 7.86
C HIS A 134 -18.05 0.32 6.59
N LEU A 135 -18.17 1.06 5.48
CA LEU A 135 -17.48 0.74 4.24
C LEU A 135 -16.18 1.56 4.21
N ILE A 136 -15.07 0.91 3.90
CA ILE A 136 -13.80 1.59 3.60
C ILE A 136 -13.50 1.34 2.13
N THR A 137 -13.31 2.42 1.38
CA THR A 137 -13.10 2.39 -0.06
C THR A 137 -11.68 2.86 -0.38
N VAL A 138 -11.04 2.19 -1.33
CA VAL A 138 -9.81 2.65 -2.00
C VAL A 138 -10.18 2.87 -3.46
N GLU A 139 -10.21 4.12 -3.88
CA GLU A 139 -10.55 4.53 -5.25
C GLU A 139 -9.32 5.07 -5.96
N ASP A 140 -9.18 4.74 -7.26
CA ASP A 140 -8.20 5.35 -8.15
C ASP A 140 -8.87 5.88 -9.43
N ASN A 141 -8.23 6.86 -10.07
CA ASN A 141 -8.75 7.49 -11.29
C ASN A 141 -8.13 6.95 -12.59
N ALA A 142 -7.47 5.79 -12.56
CA ALA A 142 -6.78 5.27 -13.73
C ALA A 142 -7.71 4.62 -14.77
N GLY A 143 -8.96 4.32 -14.40
CA GLY A 143 -9.97 3.75 -15.32
C GLY A 143 -9.53 2.43 -15.96
N SER A 144 -8.57 1.73 -15.36
CA SER A 144 -7.88 0.56 -15.92
C SER A 144 -8.48 -0.77 -15.46
N PHE A 145 -9.68 -0.74 -14.87
CA PHE A 145 -10.37 -1.94 -14.41
C PHE A 145 -10.82 -2.77 -15.61
N GLU A 146 -10.28 -3.98 -15.72
CA GLU A 146 -10.80 -5.01 -16.61
C GLU A 146 -11.47 -6.11 -15.78
N PRO A 147 -12.73 -6.46 -16.05
CA PRO A 147 -13.37 -7.56 -15.35
C PRO A 147 -12.59 -8.86 -15.61
N PRO A 148 -12.44 -9.73 -14.60
CA PRO A 148 -11.85 -11.05 -14.75
C PRO A 148 -12.43 -11.80 -15.95
N LYS A 149 -11.56 -12.41 -16.78
CA LYS A 149 -12.00 -13.25 -17.90
C LYS A 149 -12.60 -14.59 -17.46
N GLU A 150 -12.36 -15.00 -16.21
CA GLU A 150 -12.90 -16.21 -15.57
C GLU A 150 -13.40 -15.89 -14.16
N ASN A 151 -14.26 -16.75 -13.59
CA ASN A 151 -14.69 -16.67 -12.18
C ASN A 151 -13.51 -16.97 -11.24
N HIS A 152 -12.61 -15.99 -11.04
CA HIS A 152 -11.60 -16.04 -10.00
C HIS A 152 -12.05 -15.16 -8.82
N SER A 153 -11.94 -15.66 -7.59
CA SER A 153 -12.15 -14.87 -6.36
C SER A 153 -11.06 -13.79 -6.16
N GLY A 154 -9.97 -13.88 -6.93
CA GLY A 154 -8.81 -13.00 -6.79
C GLY A 154 -7.87 -13.52 -5.72
N LEU A 155 -6.56 -13.43 -5.98
CA LEU A 155 -5.50 -13.98 -5.11
C LEU A 155 -5.57 -13.47 -3.67
N GLY A 156 -6.13 -12.26 -3.45
CA GLY A 156 -6.25 -11.67 -2.12
C GLY A 156 -7.24 -12.38 -1.20
N LEU A 157 -8.30 -13.01 -1.74
CA LEU A 157 -9.28 -13.76 -0.93
C LEU A 157 -8.79 -15.19 -0.63
N GLU A 158 -8.04 -15.80 -1.55
CA GLU A 158 -7.46 -17.14 -1.34
C GLU A 158 -6.33 -17.17 -0.30
N ILE A 159 -5.72 -16.03 0.04
CA ILE A 159 -4.65 -15.92 1.05
C ILE A 159 -5.22 -15.82 2.48
N VAL A 160 -6.51 -15.46 2.61
CA VAL A 160 -7.17 -15.24 3.91
C VAL A 160 -7.89 -16.52 4.40
N ASP A 161 -8.04 -17.54 3.55
CA ASP A 161 -8.59 -18.87 3.88
C ASP A 161 -7.52 -19.88 4.37
#